data_AF-A0A2N6BES4-F1
#
_entry.id   AF-A0A2N6BES4-F1
#
_cell.length_a   1.000
_cell.length_b   1.000
_cell.length_c   1.000
_cell.angle_alpha   90.00
_cell.angle_beta   90.00
_cell.angle_gamma   90.00
#
_symmetry.space_group_name_H-M   'P 1'
#
loop_
_entity.id
_entity.type
_entity.pdbx_description
1 polymer ?
#
loop_
_entity_poly.entity_id
_entity_poly.type
_entity_poly.pdbx_seq_one_letter_code
_entity_poly.pdbx_strand_id
1 'polypeptide(L)'
;MILIASDHGGFEVKEAIKEHLKERGVEVDDLGTTNTDSVDYPDFARKLARRVADDSQSKGILICGTGIGMSIAANKVPGIRAALVADTFSAKMAKEHNNANVIAVGGRTNTPAEAKSLVDAWLDAEFEGNRHARRLSKISEIEETYGIGRSIAAEDPEVFSTIVGEVKREEETIVLIASENYASEAVLEAQGSVFTNKYAEGYPGARYYGGCEFTDKVENLAIERAKELFGAEHANVQPIAGSAANMAAYYALINPGDKVVSMSLAHGGHLTHGAKVSFSGRLYDIVHYFVEEDTGKIDYDKLSELVKQEKPRLLVAGASSYSRTLDFQRFREIADSVGAYLMVDMAHIAGLVAGGSHPSPVPYADIVTTTTHKTLRGPRGGLILCKAKYAAAVDKAVFPGLQGGPLVHAVAAKAVAFREAMTEGFKKYAEMVVKNAARMAEGFKKAGYDVVSGGTDNHLFLLDLSSRGITGDAAEKSLDRAGITCNKNAVPYDKLPPTVTSGIRIGTPILTTRGMGEEEMDRVVELMIRVLENVGDAKVEASVREDVAALCRQFPFYAHFLAD
;
A
#
# COMPACT_ATOMS: atom_id res chain seq x y z
N MET A 1 -11.95 -34.09 11.99
CA MET A 1 -12.98 -33.64 11.03
C MET A 1 -12.49 -33.89 9.61
N ILE A 2 -13.37 -34.23 8.68
CA ILE A 2 -13.06 -34.33 7.25
C ILE A 2 -13.77 -33.21 6.50
N LEU A 3 -13.01 -32.42 5.76
CA LEU A 3 -13.53 -31.43 4.83
C LEU A 3 -13.75 -32.11 3.49
N ILE A 4 -14.88 -31.85 2.85
CA ILE A 4 -15.17 -32.38 1.52
C ILE A 4 -15.68 -31.29 0.59
N ALA A 5 -15.21 -31.29 -0.66
CA ALA A 5 -15.70 -30.34 -1.65
C ALA A 5 -15.68 -30.93 -3.06
N SER A 6 -16.65 -30.53 -3.88
CA SER A 6 -16.69 -30.87 -5.29
C SER A 6 -17.15 -29.71 -6.16
N ASP A 7 -16.78 -29.76 -7.43
CA ASP A 7 -17.52 -29.08 -8.48
C ASP A 7 -18.76 -29.92 -8.87
N HIS A 8 -19.48 -29.45 -9.88
CA HIS A 8 -20.64 -30.13 -10.43
C HIS A 8 -20.34 -31.53 -10.97
N GLY A 9 -19.13 -31.76 -11.52
CA GLY A 9 -18.70 -33.05 -12.05
C GLY A 9 -18.37 -34.10 -10.99
N GLY A 10 -18.23 -33.68 -9.73
CA GLY A 10 -18.01 -34.57 -8.58
C GLY A 10 -19.20 -34.71 -7.63
N PHE A 11 -20.31 -34.01 -7.87
CA PHE A 11 -21.40 -33.85 -6.90
C PHE A 11 -21.99 -35.17 -6.40
N GLU A 12 -22.34 -36.10 -7.29
CA GLU A 12 -22.96 -37.38 -6.90
C GLU A 12 -22.01 -38.25 -6.07
N VAL A 13 -20.73 -38.31 -6.46
CA VAL A 13 -19.70 -39.05 -5.72
C VAL A 13 -19.43 -38.41 -4.35
N LYS A 14 -19.46 -37.07 -4.28
CA LYS A 14 -19.33 -36.32 -3.02
C LYS A 14 -20.45 -36.68 -2.05
N GLU A 15 -21.70 -36.66 -2.48
CA GLU A 15 -22.84 -37.01 -1.61
C GLU A 15 -22.76 -38.46 -1.11
N ALA A 16 -22.36 -39.40 -1.98
CA ALA A 16 -22.16 -40.78 -1.57
C ALA A 16 -21.02 -40.96 -0.55
N ILE A 17 -19.90 -40.23 -0.69
CA ILE A 17 -18.81 -40.24 0.29
C ILE A 17 -19.26 -39.60 1.60
N LYS A 18 -20.02 -38.49 1.56
CA LYS A 18 -20.55 -37.84 2.76
C LYS A 18 -21.39 -38.78 3.60
N GLU A 19 -22.29 -39.53 2.96
CA GLU A 19 -23.12 -40.53 3.64
C GLU A 19 -22.26 -41.64 4.26
N HIS A 20 -21.30 -42.18 3.50
CA HIS A 20 -20.37 -43.21 3.98
C HIS A 20 -19.53 -42.76 5.19
N LEU A 21 -19.00 -41.53 5.16
CA LEU A 21 -18.25 -40.96 6.28
C LEU A 21 -19.12 -40.78 7.53
N LYS A 22 -20.39 -40.38 7.36
CA LYS A 22 -21.35 -40.30 8.47
C LYS A 22 -21.64 -41.67 9.07
N GLU A 23 -21.81 -42.70 8.25
CA GLU A 23 -21.98 -44.10 8.70
C GLU A 23 -20.77 -44.60 9.50
N ARG A 24 -19.56 -44.14 9.14
CA ARG A 24 -18.31 -44.39 9.89
C ARG A 24 -18.16 -43.55 11.17
N GLY A 25 -19.11 -42.67 11.48
CA GLY A 25 -19.03 -41.78 12.65
C GLY A 25 -18.01 -40.65 12.49
N VAL A 26 -17.63 -40.30 11.27
CA VAL A 26 -16.69 -39.21 10.98
C VAL A 26 -17.46 -37.91 10.76
N GLU A 27 -17.06 -36.85 11.46
CA GLU A 27 -17.62 -35.51 11.26
C GLU A 27 -17.16 -34.92 9.92
N VAL A 28 -18.12 -34.41 9.13
CA VAL A 28 -17.89 -33.90 7.78
C VAL A 28 -18.39 -32.46 7.62
N ASP A 29 -17.53 -31.59 7.10
CA ASP A 29 -17.87 -30.22 6.68
C ASP A 29 -17.82 -30.14 5.15
N ASP A 30 -18.95 -29.84 4.52
CA ASP A 30 -19.10 -29.79 3.06
C ASP A 30 -18.96 -28.37 2.54
N LEU A 31 -17.87 -28.15 1.80
CA LEU A 31 -17.50 -26.86 1.25
C LEU A 31 -17.78 -26.77 -0.26
N GLY A 32 -18.30 -27.84 -0.86
CA GLY A 32 -18.54 -28.01 -2.30
C GLY A 32 -19.83 -27.39 -2.82
N THR A 33 -20.11 -27.59 -4.11
CA THR A 33 -21.40 -27.24 -4.70
C THR A 33 -22.54 -28.05 -4.07
N THR A 34 -23.75 -27.49 -4.05
CA THR A 34 -24.96 -28.11 -3.49
C THR A 34 -25.85 -28.75 -4.55
N ASN A 35 -25.53 -28.59 -5.83
CA ASN A 35 -26.28 -29.15 -6.96
C ASN A 35 -25.35 -29.47 -8.15
N THR A 36 -25.95 -29.86 -9.28
CA THR A 36 -25.24 -30.22 -10.52
C THR A 36 -25.06 -29.06 -11.50
N ASP A 37 -25.37 -27.83 -11.10
CA ASP A 37 -25.19 -26.65 -11.95
C ASP A 37 -23.70 -26.38 -12.18
N SER A 38 -23.36 -25.98 -13.40
CA SER A 38 -21.96 -25.77 -13.80
C SER A 38 -21.28 -24.71 -12.93
N VAL A 39 -20.11 -25.08 -12.40
CA VAL A 39 -19.25 -24.25 -11.54
C VAL A 39 -17.78 -24.62 -11.74
N ASP A 40 -16.87 -23.71 -11.39
CA ASP A 40 -15.43 -23.86 -11.59
C ASP A 40 -14.75 -24.56 -10.41
N TYR A 41 -14.03 -25.64 -10.69
CA TYR A 41 -13.36 -26.45 -9.67
C TYR A 41 -12.29 -25.70 -8.82
N PRO A 42 -11.50 -24.73 -9.34
CA PRO A 42 -10.45 -24.09 -8.55
C PRO A 42 -10.97 -23.38 -7.29
N ASP A 43 -12.19 -22.85 -7.34
CA ASP A 43 -12.79 -22.14 -6.21
C ASP A 43 -13.00 -23.07 -5.00
N PHE A 44 -13.51 -24.27 -5.26
CA PHE A 44 -13.72 -25.29 -4.23
C PHE A 44 -12.42 -25.94 -3.78
N ALA A 45 -11.48 -26.20 -4.71
CA ALA A 45 -10.14 -26.68 -4.39
C ALA A 45 -9.45 -25.76 -3.39
N ARG A 46 -9.41 -24.45 -3.70
CA ARG A 46 -8.79 -23.42 -2.87
C ARG A 46 -9.48 -23.30 -1.51
N LYS A 47 -10.81 -23.31 -1.49
CA LYS A 47 -11.60 -23.15 -0.25
C LYS A 47 -11.32 -24.28 0.75
N LEU A 48 -11.31 -25.53 0.29
CA LEU A 48 -11.00 -26.68 1.14
C LEU A 48 -9.51 -26.73 1.50
N ALA A 49 -8.63 -26.49 0.54
CA ALA A 49 -7.18 -26.49 0.75
C ALA A 49 -6.77 -25.50 1.85
N ARG A 50 -7.29 -24.26 1.84
CA ARG A 50 -7.04 -23.28 2.90
C ARG A 50 -7.44 -23.80 4.28
N ARG A 51 -8.64 -24.36 4.39
CA ARG A 51 -9.17 -24.81 5.68
C ARG A 51 -8.48 -26.07 6.21
N VAL A 52 -7.87 -26.88 5.35
CA VAL A 52 -6.95 -27.96 5.76
C VAL A 52 -5.59 -27.40 6.18
N ALA A 53 -5.09 -26.33 5.56
CA ALA A 53 -3.84 -25.69 5.96
C ALA A 53 -3.99 -25.02 7.34
N ASP A 54 -5.10 -24.32 7.57
CA ASP A 54 -5.42 -23.62 8.82
C ASP A 54 -5.59 -24.57 10.03
N ASP A 55 -6.02 -25.82 9.80
CA ASP A 55 -6.23 -26.82 10.83
C ASP A 55 -5.48 -28.11 10.52
N SER A 56 -4.30 -28.25 11.14
CA SER A 56 -3.44 -29.44 11.01
C SER A 56 -4.12 -30.77 11.41
N GLN A 57 -5.24 -30.73 12.13
CA GLN A 57 -6.02 -31.93 12.51
C GLN A 57 -7.10 -32.30 11.48
N SER A 58 -7.41 -31.39 10.56
CA SER A 58 -8.35 -31.62 9.46
C SER A 58 -7.68 -32.34 8.30
N LYS A 59 -8.47 -33.13 7.56
CA LYS A 59 -8.07 -33.72 6.27
C LYS A 59 -9.12 -33.43 5.22
N GLY A 60 -8.71 -33.43 3.95
CA GLY A 60 -9.56 -33.00 2.83
C GLY A 60 -9.84 -34.08 1.79
N ILE A 61 -11.05 -34.07 1.23
CA ILE A 61 -11.42 -34.87 0.05
C ILE A 61 -11.95 -33.92 -1.02
N LEU A 62 -11.28 -33.88 -2.16
CA LEU A 62 -11.65 -33.07 -3.31
C LEU A 62 -12.16 -33.94 -4.45
N ILE A 63 -13.21 -33.49 -5.14
CA ILE A 63 -13.83 -34.29 -6.19
C ILE A 63 -14.16 -33.39 -7.38
N CYS A 64 -13.68 -33.74 -8.56
CA CYS A 64 -14.17 -33.17 -9.82
C CYS A 64 -14.25 -34.27 -10.87
N GLY A 65 -14.58 -33.93 -12.12
CA GLY A 65 -14.72 -34.92 -13.19
C GLY A 65 -13.59 -35.96 -13.24
N THR A 66 -12.33 -35.54 -13.16
CA THR A 66 -11.15 -36.44 -13.15
C THR A 66 -10.30 -36.37 -11.87
N GLY A 67 -10.55 -35.41 -10.99
CA GLY A 67 -9.71 -35.09 -9.83
C GLY A 67 -8.41 -34.33 -10.15
N ILE A 68 -7.94 -34.33 -11.41
CA ILE A 68 -6.65 -33.74 -11.83
C ILE A 68 -6.57 -32.24 -11.53
N GLY A 69 -7.58 -31.49 -11.97
CA GLY A 69 -7.61 -30.04 -11.79
C GLY A 69 -7.63 -29.66 -10.31
N MET A 70 -8.45 -30.37 -9.52
CA MET A 70 -8.56 -30.17 -8.08
C MET A 70 -7.23 -30.43 -7.37
N SER A 71 -6.50 -31.52 -7.71
CA SER A 71 -5.20 -31.77 -7.11
C SER A 71 -4.17 -30.71 -7.50
N ILE A 72 -4.16 -30.24 -8.76
CA ILE A 72 -3.23 -29.19 -9.20
C ILE A 72 -3.50 -27.87 -8.46
N ALA A 73 -4.78 -27.48 -8.35
CA ALA A 73 -5.18 -26.23 -7.72
C ALA A 73 -4.94 -26.25 -6.20
N ALA A 74 -5.26 -27.36 -5.52
CA ALA A 74 -5.09 -27.49 -4.09
C ALA A 74 -3.61 -27.40 -3.67
N ASN A 75 -2.69 -28.01 -4.43
CA ASN A 75 -1.24 -27.92 -4.17
C ASN A 75 -0.63 -26.54 -4.45
N LYS A 76 -1.42 -25.53 -4.89
CA LYS A 76 -0.98 -24.13 -4.89
C LYS A 76 -1.13 -23.47 -3.53
N VAL A 77 -1.88 -24.09 -2.63
CA VAL A 77 -1.98 -23.64 -1.24
C VAL A 77 -0.82 -24.24 -0.45
N PRO A 78 -0.06 -23.39 0.26
CA PRO A 78 0.94 -23.81 1.23
C PRO A 78 0.50 -24.95 2.16
N GLY A 79 1.44 -25.84 2.52
CA GLY A 79 1.18 -26.94 3.44
C GLY A 79 0.26 -28.06 2.92
N ILE A 80 -0.31 -27.90 1.73
CA ILE A 80 -1.18 -28.90 1.11
C ILE A 80 -0.40 -29.88 0.27
N ARG A 81 -0.64 -31.16 0.53
CA ARG A 81 -0.14 -32.31 -0.23
C ARG A 81 -1.34 -33.07 -0.78
N ALA A 82 -1.98 -32.49 -1.79
CA ALA A 82 -3.14 -33.09 -2.43
C ALA A 82 -2.70 -34.16 -3.44
N ALA A 83 -3.10 -35.41 -3.21
CA ALA A 83 -2.79 -36.52 -4.10
C ALA A 83 -4.01 -36.90 -4.95
N LEU A 84 -3.87 -36.91 -6.28
CA LEU A 84 -4.83 -37.58 -7.15
C LEU A 84 -4.71 -39.09 -6.97
N VAL A 85 -5.81 -39.74 -6.63
CA VAL A 85 -5.86 -41.18 -6.39
C VAL A 85 -6.77 -41.86 -7.41
N ALA A 86 -6.31 -42.99 -7.96
CA ALA A 86 -7.00 -43.73 -9.03
C ALA A 86 -7.39 -45.15 -8.61
N ASP A 87 -6.79 -45.67 -7.54
CA ASP A 87 -7.03 -47.00 -7.00
C ASP A 87 -6.69 -47.03 -5.49
N THR A 88 -7.07 -48.11 -4.79
CA THR A 88 -6.85 -48.23 -3.34
C THR A 88 -5.36 -48.26 -2.98
N PHE A 89 -4.51 -48.72 -3.88
CA PHE A 89 -3.06 -48.69 -3.72
C PHE A 89 -2.54 -47.24 -3.68
N SER A 90 -2.84 -46.44 -4.70
CA SER A 90 -2.44 -45.03 -4.77
C SER A 90 -3.05 -44.21 -3.64
N ALA A 91 -4.28 -44.49 -3.21
CA ALA A 91 -4.91 -43.87 -2.05
C ALA A 91 -4.15 -44.17 -0.75
N LYS A 92 -3.79 -45.43 -0.53
CA LYS A 92 -2.97 -45.86 0.61
C LYS A 92 -1.58 -45.22 0.57
N MET A 93 -0.89 -45.27 -0.58
CA MET A 93 0.43 -44.66 -0.78
C MET A 93 0.43 -43.13 -0.63
N ALA A 94 -0.67 -42.46 -0.98
CA ALA A 94 -0.82 -41.03 -0.74
C ALA A 94 -0.60 -40.71 0.75
N LYS A 95 -1.13 -41.54 1.65
CA LYS A 95 -0.93 -41.39 3.10
C LYS A 95 0.41 -41.94 3.57
N GLU A 96 0.69 -43.21 3.29
CA GLU A 96 1.88 -43.92 3.81
C GLU A 96 3.19 -43.28 3.37
N HIS A 97 3.31 -42.94 2.08
CA HIS A 97 4.55 -42.46 1.50
C HIS A 97 4.68 -40.95 1.42
N ASN A 98 3.56 -40.23 1.30
CA ASN A 98 3.55 -38.79 1.03
C ASN A 98 2.83 -37.97 2.10
N ASN A 99 2.32 -38.63 3.16
CA ASN A 99 1.54 -38.00 4.22
C ASN A 99 0.53 -36.97 3.68
N ALA A 100 -0.17 -37.34 2.61
CA ALA A 100 -1.16 -36.50 1.95
C ALA A 100 -2.27 -36.16 2.96
N ASN A 101 -2.46 -34.86 3.19
CA ASN A 101 -3.55 -34.32 4.01
C ASN A 101 -4.81 -34.08 3.17
N VAL A 102 -4.71 -34.16 1.84
CA VAL A 102 -5.84 -34.09 0.92
C VAL A 102 -5.73 -35.19 -0.13
N ILE A 103 -6.84 -35.84 -0.49
CA ILE A 103 -6.93 -36.67 -1.69
C ILE A 103 -7.91 -36.05 -2.69
N ALA A 104 -7.61 -36.20 -3.98
CA ALA A 104 -8.49 -35.84 -5.08
C ALA A 104 -9.01 -37.10 -5.77
N VAL A 105 -10.33 -37.21 -5.93
CA VAL A 105 -11.01 -38.35 -6.53
C VAL A 105 -11.74 -37.90 -7.81
N GLY A 106 -11.64 -38.70 -8.87
CA GLY A 106 -12.36 -38.42 -10.12
C GLY A 106 -13.80 -38.95 -10.08
N GLY A 107 -14.78 -38.06 -10.20
CA GLY A 107 -16.21 -38.37 -10.18
C GLY A 107 -16.73 -39.08 -11.44
N ARG A 108 -16.06 -38.89 -12.59
CA ARG A 108 -16.40 -39.57 -13.85
C ARG A 108 -15.57 -40.84 -14.08
N THR A 109 -14.51 -41.02 -13.29
CA THR A 109 -13.58 -42.16 -13.43
C THR A 109 -13.74 -43.19 -12.34
N ASN A 110 -14.60 -42.94 -11.34
CA ASN A 110 -14.90 -43.86 -10.26
C ASN A 110 -16.40 -43.89 -10.02
N THR A 111 -16.93 -45.09 -9.81
CA THR A 111 -18.27 -45.26 -9.25
C THR A 111 -18.28 -44.82 -7.77
N PRO A 112 -19.46 -44.51 -7.20
CA PRO A 112 -19.58 -44.22 -5.77
C PRO A 112 -18.98 -45.29 -4.86
N ALA A 113 -19.11 -46.58 -5.21
CA ALA A 113 -18.57 -47.68 -4.41
C ALA A 113 -17.02 -47.73 -4.44
N GLU A 114 -16.43 -47.52 -5.61
CA GLU A 114 -14.98 -47.42 -5.76
C GLU A 114 -14.45 -46.21 -4.99
N ALA A 115 -15.09 -45.05 -5.14
CA ALA A 115 -14.70 -43.82 -4.47
C ALA A 115 -14.72 -43.96 -2.93
N LYS A 116 -15.71 -44.65 -2.35
CA LYS A 116 -15.74 -45.00 -0.92
C LYS A 116 -14.54 -45.84 -0.51
N SER A 117 -14.19 -46.85 -1.33
CA SER A 117 -13.04 -47.71 -1.08
C SER A 117 -11.70 -46.96 -1.14
N LEU A 118 -11.58 -45.95 -2.01
CA LEU A 118 -10.40 -45.06 -2.05
C LEU A 118 -10.28 -44.23 -0.75
N VAL A 119 -11.40 -43.66 -0.31
CA VAL A 119 -11.45 -42.86 0.93
C VAL A 119 -11.07 -43.72 2.13
N ASP A 120 -11.58 -44.95 2.23
CA ASP A 120 -11.25 -45.88 3.31
C ASP A 120 -9.76 -46.24 3.31
N ALA A 121 -9.22 -46.62 2.14
CA ALA A 121 -7.80 -46.96 2.01
C ALA A 121 -6.85 -45.82 2.42
N TRP A 122 -7.23 -44.57 2.19
CA TRP A 122 -6.44 -43.40 2.62
C TRP A 122 -6.63 -43.05 4.10
N LEU A 123 -7.86 -43.15 4.63
CA LEU A 123 -8.16 -42.83 6.02
C LEU A 123 -7.55 -43.84 7.01
N ASP A 124 -7.54 -45.11 6.63
CA ASP A 124 -7.08 -46.22 7.48
C ASP A 124 -5.55 -46.41 7.43
N ALA A 125 -4.87 -45.73 6.51
CA ALA A 125 -3.43 -45.78 6.37
C ALA A 125 -2.71 -44.84 7.36
N GLU A 126 -1.54 -45.27 7.85
CA GLU A 126 -0.68 -44.48 8.72
C GLU A 126 0.60 -44.06 8.00
N PHE A 127 1.17 -42.91 8.36
CA PHE A 127 2.39 -42.44 7.69
C PHE A 127 3.62 -43.26 8.12
N GLU A 128 4.36 -43.83 7.16
CA GLU A 128 5.46 -44.77 7.45
C GLU A 128 6.76 -44.10 7.96
N GLY A 129 6.90 -42.78 7.78
CA GLY A 129 8.08 -42.03 8.23
C GLY A 129 9.39 -42.42 7.52
N ASN A 130 10.51 -42.35 8.25
CA ASN A 130 11.86 -42.71 7.77
C ASN A 130 12.25 -42.03 6.44
N ARG A 131 12.50 -42.83 5.38
CA ARG A 131 12.85 -42.34 4.04
C ARG A 131 11.79 -41.40 3.46
N HIS A 132 10.52 -41.57 3.86
CA HIS A 132 9.40 -40.75 3.42
C HIS A 132 9.40 -39.40 4.13
N ALA A 133 9.70 -39.36 5.43
CA ALA A 133 9.87 -38.10 6.17
C ALA A 133 10.97 -37.23 5.54
N ARG A 134 12.12 -37.82 5.18
CA ARG A 134 13.18 -37.10 4.45
C ARG A 134 12.72 -36.51 3.11
N ARG A 135 11.88 -37.22 2.36
CA ARG A 135 11.34 -36.72 1.08
C ARG A 135 10.34 -35.59 1.30
N LEU A 136 9.54 -35.68 2.37
CA LEU A 136 8.64 -34.59 2.75
C LEU A 136 9.41 -33.33 3.12
N SER A 137 10.51 -33.43 3.89
CA SER A 137 11.37 -32.29 4.16
C SER A 137 11.85 -31.61 2.87
N LYS A 138 12.26 -32.40 1.86
CA LYS A 138 12.65 -31.84 0.55
C LYS A 138 11.51 -31.21 -0.24
N ILE A 139 10.29 -31.73 -0.10
CA ILE A 139 9.10 -31.13 -0.71
C ILE A 139 8.77 -29.80 -0.01
N SER A 140 8.90 -29.73 1.31
CA SER A 140 8.79 -28.49 2.08
C SER A 140 9.88 -27.48 1.70
N GLU A 141 11.12 -27.91 1.52
CA GLU A 141 12.22 -27.04 1.02
C GLU A 141 11.89 -26.43 -0.36
N ILE A 142 11.28 -27.20 -1.26
CA ILE A 142 10.80 -26.68 -2.56
C ILE A 142 9.73 -25.61 -2.32
N GLU A 143 8.77 -25.90 -1.46
CA GLU A 143 7.70 -24.96 -1.11
C GLU A 143 8.25 -23.66 -0.49
N GLU A 144 9.24 -23.77 0.38
CA GLU A 144 9.97 -22.65 0.99
C GLU A 144 10.76 -21.84 -0.03
N THR A 145 11.42 -22.51 -0.97
CA THR A 145 12.23 -21.86 -2.02
C THR A 145 11.39 -20.97 -2.93
N TYR A 146 10.13 -21.32 -3.15
CA TYR A 146 9.26 -20.63 -4.09
C TYR A 146 8.12 -19.83 -3.43
N GLY A 147 8.08 -19.75 -2.08
CA GLY A 147 7.12 -18.93 -1.34
C GLY A 147 7.71 -17.59 -0.90
N ILE A 148 6.99 -16.49 -1.13
CA ILE A 148 7.40 -15.13 -0.70
C ILE A 148 7.53 -15.10 0.84
N GLY A 149 8.63 -14.57 1.36
CA GLY A 149 8.84 -14.33 2.80
C GLY A 149 9.27 -15.55 3.64
N ARG A 150 9.33 -16.76 3.05
CA ARG A 150 9.53 -18.00 3.82
C ARG A 150 10.94 -18.24 4.35
N SER A 151 11.97 -17.70 3.69
CA SER A 151 13.32 -17.70 4.26
C SER A 151 13.36 -16.93 5.58
N ILE A 152 12.55 -15.87 5.73
CA ILE A 152 12.45 -15.13 6.99
C ILE A 152 11.75 -15.99 8.03
N ALA A 153 10.65 -16.68 7.68
CA ALA A 153 9.96 -17.59 8.61
C ALA A 153 10.89 -18.67 9.18
N ALA A 154 11.81 -19.20 8.36
CA ALA A 154 12.78 -20.22 8.76
C ALA A 154 13.95 -19.66 9.58
N GLU A 155 14.50 -18.50 9.19
CA GLU A 155 15.72 -17.93 9.79
C GLU A 155 15.42 -16.99 10.98
N ASP A 156 14.32 -16.25 10.94
CA ASP A 156 13.89 -15.27 11.93
C ASP A 156 12.35 -15.25 12.07
N PRO A 157 11.78 -16.23 12.80
CA PRO A 157 10.32 -16.35 12.97
C PRO A 157 9.71 -15.16 13.73
N GLU A 158 10.49 -14.45 14.56
CA GLU A 158 10.00 -13.27 15.28
C GLU A 158 9.74 -12.10 14.31
N VAL A 159 10.69 -11.82 13.42
CA VAL A 159 10.51 -10.82 12.35
C VAL A 159 9.39 -11.23 11.40
N PHE A 160 9.33 -12.51 11.00
CA PHE A 160 8.25 -13.01 10.15
C PHE A 160 6.87 -12.78 10.79
N SER A 161 6.70 -13.15 12.06
CA SER A 161 5.43 -12.96 12.78
C SER A 161 5.01 -11.49 12.87
N THR A 162 5.97 -10.57 12.97
CA THR A 162 5.71 -9.12 12.98
C THR A 162 5.26 -8.62 11.61
N ILE A 163 5.86 -9.11 10.52
CA ILE A 163 5.45 -8.79 9.15
C ILE A 163 4.02 -9.28 8.90
N VAL A 164 3.72 -10.53 9.26
CA VAL A 164 2.36 -11.10 9.16
C VAL A 164 1.36 -10.29 10.00
N GLY A 165 1.75 -9.89 11.22
CA GLY A 165 0.94 -9.03 12.07
C GLY A 165 0.60 -7.68 11.44
N GLU A 166 1.56 -7.05 10.76
CA GLU A 166 1.33 -5.78 10.05
C GLU A 166 0.44 -5.96 8.82
N VAL A 167 0.64 -7.02 8.03
CA VAL A 167 -0.27 -7.35 6.92
C VAL A 167 -1.70 -7.53 7.44
N LYS A 168 -1.87 -8.23 8.57
CA LYS A 168 -3.19 -8.42 9.19
C LYS A 168 -3.79 -7.09 9.62
N ARG A 169 -3.01 -6.20 10.24
CA ARG A 169 -3.46 -4.85 10.62
C ARG A 169 -3.93 -4.07 9.39
N GLU A 170 -3.14 -4.03 8.32
CA GLU A 170 -3.52 -3.34 7.07
C GLU A 170 -4.81 -3.92 6.46
N GLU A 171 -4.95 -5.26 6.45
CA GLU A 171 -6.13 -5.92 5.90
C GLU A 171 -7.40 -5.69 6.75
N GLU A 172 -7.28 -5.63 8.07
CA GLU A 172 -8.42 -5.55 9.00
C GLU A 172 -8.80 -4.13 9.43
N THR A 173 -8.03 -3.11 9.07
CA THR A 173 -8.28 -1.70 9.47
C THR A 173 -8.55 -0.78 8.27
N ILE A 174 -9.23 0.34 8.54
CA ILE A 174 -9.39 1.44 7.59
C ILE A 174 -8.25 2.43 7.83
N VAL A 175 -7.38 2.63 6.85
CA VAL A 175 -6.22 3.53 6.96
C VAL A 175 -6.45 4.82 6.18
N LEU A 176 -6.66 5.91 6.88
CA LEU A 176 -6.94 7.25 6.38
C LEU A 176 -5.76 8.22 6.50
N ILE A 177 -4.55 7.71 6.78
CA ILE A 177 -3.34 8.54 6.80
C ILE A 177 -3.04 9.03 5.38
N ALA A 178 -3.19 10.34 5.14
CA ALA A 178 -3.08 10.95 3.82
C ALA A 178 -1.71 10.82 3.11
N SER A 179 -0.69 10.35 3.82
CA SER A 179 0.66 10.11 3.31
C SER A 179 1.01 8.64 3.12
N GLU A 180 0.08 7.73 3.36
CA GLU A 180 0.27 6.30 3.17
C GLU A 180 -0.46 5.79 1.92
N ASN A 181 0.01 4.66 1.42
CA ASN A 181 -0.57 3.93 0.30
C ASN A 181 -0.02 2.50 0.29
N TYR A 182 -0.69 1.60 -0.43
CA TYR A 182 -0.19 0.25 -0.65
C TYR A 182 0.52 0.14 -1.98
N ALA A 183 1.79 -0.25 -1.93
CA ALA A 183 2.55 -0.57 -3.14
C ALA A 183 1.98 -1.82 -3.84
N SER A 184 2.22 -1.97 -5.14
CA SER A 184 1.91 -3.24 -5.80
C SER A 184 2.90 -4.32 -5.36
N GLU A 185 2.52 -5.59 -5.49
CA GLU A 185 3.44 -6.72 -5.28
C GLU A 185 4.69 -6.59 -6.16
N ALA A 186 4.55 -6.15 -7.42
CA ALA A 186 5.68 -5.93 -8.32
C ALA A 186 6.66 -4.87 -7.80
N VAL A 187 6.16 -3.83 -7.13
CA VAL A 187 7.00 -2.83 -6.45
C VAL A 187 7.70 -3.46 -5.23
N LEU A 188 7.01 -4.27 -4.43
CA LEU A 188 7.59 -4.97 -3.27
C LEU A 188 8.67 -5.98 -3.70
N GLU A 189 8.44 -6.76 -4.76
CA GLU A 189 9.40 -7.70 -5.35
C GLU A 189 10.67 -6.99 -5.81
N ALA A 190 10.53 -5.86 -6.53
CA ALA A 190 11.67 -5.07 -6.97
C ALA A 190 12.45 -4.47 -5.77
N GLN A 191 11.75 -4.03 -4.73
CA GLN A 191 12.32 -3.47 -3.50
C GLN A 191 13.16 -4.52 -2.74
N GLY A 192 12.72 -5.78 -2.73
CA GLY A 192 13.41 -6.91 -2.08
C GLY A 192 14.42 -7.66 -2.97
N SER A 193 14.78 -7.13 -4.14
CA SER A 193 15.56 -7.85 -5.15
C SER A 193 17.08 -7.85 -4.91
N VAL A 194 17.81 -8.64 -5.71
CA VAL A 194 19.28 -8.75 -5.70
C VAL A 194 20.02 -7.42 -5.90
N PHE A 195 19.33 -6.39 -6.41
CA PHE A 195 19.89 -5.04 -6.51
C PHE A 195 20.24 -4.42 -5.15
N THR A 196 19.77 -4.97 -4.03
CA THR A 196 20.24 -4.60 -2.69
C THR A 196 21.76 -4.77 -2.52
N ASN A 197 22.36 -5.73 -3.21
CA ASN A 197 23.79 -6.02 -3.13
C ASN A 197 24.66 -5.03 -3.92
N LYS A 198 24.06 -4.23 -4.82
CA LYS A 198 24.83 -3.50 -5.83
C LYS A 198 25.20 -2.09 -5.37
N TYR A 199 26.50 -1.88 -5.20
CA TYR A 199 27.09 -0.55 -4.99
C TYR A 199 27.43 0.11 -6.34
N ALA A 200 26.88 1.30 -6.62
CA ALA A 200 26.95 1.94 -7.94
C ALA A 200 27.02 3.48 -7.90
N GLU A 201 28.01 4.03 -7.19
CA GLU A 201 28.26 5.48 -7.14
C GLU A 201 28.48 6.09 -8.54
N GLY A 202 28.01 7.32 -8.71
CA GLY A 202 27.94 8.02 -10.00
C GLY A 202 26.59 7.86 -10.68
N TYR A 203 26.58 8.08 -12.00
CA TYR A 203 25.38 8.08 -12.84
C TYR A 203 25.56 7.13 -14.03
N PRO A 204 24.48 6.74 -14.73
CA PRO A 204 24.58 5.85 -15.89
C PRO A 204 25.63 6.32 -16.90
N GLY A 205 26.53 5.42 -17.30
CA GLY A 205 27.67 5.74 -18.19
C GLY A 205 28.86 6.45 -17.54
N ALA A 206 28.75 6.89 -16.28
CA ALA A 206 29.81 7.58 -15.53
C ALA A 206 29.84 7.08 -14.06
N ARG A 207 30.14 5.79 -13.88
CA ARG A 207 30.21 5.12 -12.58
C ARG A 207 31.63 5.08 -12.02
N TYR A 208 31.73 5.08 -10.69
CA TYR A 208 33.00 4.94 -9.96
C TYR A 208 33.45 3.47 -9.84
N TYR A 209 32.52 2.52 -10.00
CA TYR A 209 32.77 1.08 -9.92
C TYR A 209 32.29 0.35 -11.18
N GLY A 210 32.93 -0.78 -11.48
CA GLY A 210 32.55 -1.67 -12.58
C GLY A 210 31.29 -2.52 -12.31
N GLY A 211 30.85 -3.28 -13.32
CA GLY A 211 29.73 -4.22 -13.21
C GLY A 211 28.36 -3.54 -13.05
N CYS A 212 28.17 -2.38 -13.67
CA CYS A 212 26.95 -1.57 -13.58
C CYS A 212 26.05 -1.70 -14.81
N GLU A 213 26.28 -2.67 -15.71
CA GLU A 213 25.50 -2.81 -16.96
C GLU A 213 23.98 -2.82 -16.73
N PHE A 214 23.50 -3.67 -15.81
CA PHE A 214 22.07 -3.76 -15.49
C PHE A 214 21.59 -2.66 -14.56
N THR A 215 22.49 -2.12 -13.72
CA THR A 215 22.21 -0.94 -12.89
C THR A 215 21.91 0.28 -13.75
N ASP A 216 22.74 0.53 -14.76
CA ASP A 216 22.55 1.64 -15.69
C ASP A 216 21.29 1.45 -16.52
N LYS A 217 20.98 0.23 -16.96
CA LYS A 217 19.71 -0.08 -17.65
C LYS A 217 18.50 0.26 -16.78
N VAL A 218 18.45 -0.20 -15.52
CA VAL A 218 17.28 0.02 -14.67
C VAL A 218 17.16 1.48 -14.20
N GLU A 219 18.28 2.15 -13.95
CA GLU A 219 18.27 3.57 -13.59
C GLU A 219 17.86 4.44 -14.78
N ASN A 220 18.34 4.17 -15.99
CA ASN A 220 17.87 4.85 -17.21
C ASN A 220 16.37 4.62 -17.45
N LEU A 221 15.86 3.40 -17.22
CA LEU A 221 14.42 3.13 -17.30
C LEU A 221 13.63 3.98 -16.30
N ALA A 222 14.11 4.11 -15.06
CA ALA A 222 13.46 4.96 -14.06
C ALA A 222 13.48 6.44 -14.47
N ILE A 223 14.62 6.94 -14.97
CA ILE A 223 14.80 8.33 -15.41
C ILE A 223 13.86 8.65 -16.59
N GLU A 224 13.90 7.84 -17.65
CA GLU A 224 13.08 8.09 -18.84
C GLU A 224 11.58 7.97 -18.52
N ARG A 225 11.18 7.01 -17.68
CA ARG A 225 9.79 6.91 -17.23
C ARG A 225 9.38 8.12 -16.40
N ALA A 226 10.22 8.62 -15.49
CA ALA A 226 9.90 9.81 -14.71
C ALA A 226 9.76 11.05 -15.61
N LYS A 227 10.65 11.22 -16.59
CA LYS A 227 10.59 12.33 -17.56
C LYS A 227 9.32 12.27 -18.40
N GLU A 228 8.98 11.11 -18.94
CA GLU A 228 7.76 10.90 -19.73
C GLU A 228 6.51 11.15 -18.89
N LEU A 229 6.45 10.58 -17.68
CA LEU A 229 5.28 10.66 -16.80
C LEU A 229 4.95 12.10 -16.38
N PHE A 230 5.97 12.92 -16.12
CA PHE A 230 5.79 14.28 -15.59
C PHE A 230 6.08 15.39 -16.60
N GLY A 231 6.55 15.05 -17.81
CA GLY A 231 6.95 16.04 -18.83
C GLY A 231 8.19 16.84 -18.44
N ALA A 232 9.14 16.23 -17.71
CA ALA A 232 10.35 16.90 -17.23
C ALA A 232 11.53 16.76 -18.20
N GLU A 233 12.41 17.77 -18.23
CA GLU A 233 13.63 17.75 -19.05
C GLU A 233 14.72 16.86 -18.44
N HIS A 234 14.83 16.83 -17.11
CA HIS A 234 15.75 15.97 -16.35
C HIS A 234 15.06 15.36 -15.13
N ALA A 235 15.48 14.16 -14.75
CA ALA A 235 15.03 13.47 -13.55
C ALA A 235 16.20 12.81 -12.83
N ASN A 236 16.34 13.09 -11.53
CA ASN A 236 17.24 12.37 -10.64
C ASN A 236 16.43 11.45 -9.71
N VAL A 237 16.61 10.14 -9.89
CA VAL A 237 15.86 9.07 -9.21
C VAL A 237 16.58 8.49 -7.99
N GLN A 238 17.77 8.98 -7.66
CA GLN A 238 18.60 8.47 -6.58
C GLN A 238 18.26 8.96 -5.16
N PRO A 239 17.48 10.04 -4.90
CA PRO A 239 17.20 10.45 -3.53
C PRO A 239 16.52 9.34 -2.71
N ILE A 240 17.07 9.08 -1.52
CA ILE A 240 16.61 7.99 -0.64
C ILE A 240 15.27 8.30 0.05
N ALA A 241 14.90 9.58 0.12
CA ALA A 241 13.64 10.04 0.70
C ALA A 241 13.26 11.42 0.13
N GLY A 242 12.02 11.86 0.37
CA GLY A 242 11.58 13.21 -0.01
C GLY A 242 12.36 14.32 0.70
N SER A 243 12.74 14.10 1.97
CA SER A 243 13.59 15.04 2.70
C SER A 243 14.98 15.18 2.10
N ALA A 244 15.57 14.08 1.63
CA ALA A 244 16.84 14.09 0.90
C ALA A 244 16.71 14.79 -0.46
N ALA A 245 15.60 14.58 -1.17
CA ALA A 245 15.31 15.29 -2.42
C ALA A 245 15.21 16.81 -2.21
N ASN A 246 14.50 17.23 -1.15
CA ASN A 246 14.40 18.65 -0.79
C ASN A 246 15.76 19.23 -0.41
N MET A 247 16.55 18.52 0.39
CA MET A 247 17.89 18.97 0.77
C MET A 247 18.80 19.15 -0.45
N ALA A 248 18.77 18.20 -1.39
CA ALA A 248 19.53 18.30 -2.64
C ALA A 248 19.06 19.47 -3.53
N ALA A 249 17.75 19.71 -3.61
CA ALA A 249 17.21 20.85 -4.36
C ALA A 249 17.66 22.20 -3.77
N TYR A 250 17.62 22.35 -2.45
CA TYR A 250 18.13 23.54 -1.77
C TYR A 250 19.64 23.70 -2.02
N TYR A 251 20.42 22.62 -1.84
CA TYR A 251 21.86 22.63 -2.05
C TYR A 251 22.26 22.94 -3.51
N ALA A 252 21.44 22.54 -4.48
CA ALA A 252 21.67 22.83 -5.90
C ALA A 252 21.38 24.29 -6.27
N LEU A 253 20.42 24.96 -5.61
CA LEU A 253 19.94 26.28 -5.99
C LEU A 253 20.52 27.43 -5.15
N ILE A 254 20.73 27.20 -3.85
CA ILE A 254 20.98 28.27 -2.87
C ILE A 254 22.05 27.89 -1.85
N ASN A 255 22.64 28.89 -1.22
CA ASN A 255 23.69 28.74 -0.20
C ASN A 255 23.10 28.82 1.22
N PRO A 256 23.72 28.18 2.23
CA PRO A 256 23.37 28.43 3.62
C PRO A 256 23.38 29.94 3.94
N GLY A 257 22.39 30.39 4.70
CA GLY A 257 22.14 31.81 5.01
C GLY A 257 21.28 32.54 3.98
N ASP A 258 21.06 31.98 2.79
CA ASP A 258 20.11 32.57 1.82
C ASP A 258 18.69 32.56 2.38
N LYS A 259 17.91 33.59 2.02
CA LYS A 259 16.52 33.73 2.46
C LYS A 259 15.57 32.85 1.64
N VAL A 260 14.66 32.18 2.32
CA VAL A 260 13.64 31.29 1.74
C VAL A 260 12.27 31.71 2.24
N VAL A 261 11.31 31.85 1.32
CA VAL A 261 9.89 32.03 1.64
C VAL A 261 9.15 30.69 1.44
N SER A 262 8.43 30.22 2.46
CA SER A 262 7.74 28.93 2.42
C SER A 262 6.49 28.88 3.29
N MET A 263 5.62 27.88 3.09
CA MET A 263 4.41 27.73 3.88
C MET A 263 4.74 27.36 5.33
N SER A 264 4.08 28.02 6.29
CA SER A 264 4.18 27.64 7.72
C SER A 264 3.70 26.20 7.95
N LEU A 265 4.43 25.45 8.78
CA LEU A 265 4.07 24.09 9.20
C LEU A 265 2.66 24.03 9.81
N ALA A 266 2.32 25.01 10.66
CA ALA A 266 1.01 25.08 11.33
C ALA A 266 -0.15 25.38 10.36
N HIS A 267 0.15 25.82 9.13
CA HIS A 267 -0.85 26.16 8.12
C HIS A 267 -0.85 25.18 6.95
N GLY A 268 -0.10 24.07 7.05
CA GLY A 268 -0.11 22.99 6.05
C GLY A 268 1.23 22.72 5.38
N GLY A 269 2.27 23.52 5.66
CA GLY A 269 3.63 23.28 5.16
C GLY A 269 4.25 21.97 5.67
N HIS A 270 5.44 21.62 5.19
CA HIS A 270 6.19 20.46 5.66
C HIS A 270 7.41 20.87 6.50
N LEU A 271 7.89 19.97 7.36
CA LEU A 271 9.09 20.19 8.17
C LEU A 271 10.29 20.67 7.34
N THR A 272 10.50 20.08 6.17
CA THR A 272 11.63 20.41 5.29
C THR A 272 11.49 21.74 4.57
N HIS A 273 10.36 22.44 4.69
CA HIS A 273 10.17 23.74 4.05
C HIS A 273 10.69 24.91 4.91
N GLY A 274 11.17 24.65 6.13
CA GLY A 274 11.81 25.69 6.94
C GLY A 274 11.55 25.60 8.45
N ALA A 275 11.00 24.48 8.95
CA ALA A 275 10.81 24.33 10.39
C ALA A 275 12.18 24.36 11.10
N LYS A 276 12.27 25.08 12.23
CA LYS A 276 13.53 25.30 12.98
C LYS A 276 14.28 24.03 13.35
N VAL A 277 13.56 22.91 13.53
CA VAL A 277 14.15 21.60 13.88
C VAL A 277 14.75 20.87 12.68
N SER A 278 14.34 21.23 11.46
CA SER A 278 14.76 20.64 10.19
C SER A 278 16.06 21.26 9.67
N PHE A 279 16.73 20.59 8.73
CA PHE A 279 17.94 21.13 8.07
C PHE A 279 17.67 22.52 7.47
N SER A 280 16.48 22.71 6.87
CA SER A 280 16.16 23.93 6.17
C SER A 280 16.02 25.12 7.13
N GLY A 281 15.34 24.94 8.26
CA GLY A 281 15.25 25.97 9.29
C GLY A 281 16.55 26.20 10.08
N ARG A 282 17.53 25.31 9.99
CA ARG A 282 18.86 25.48 10.61
C ARG A 282 19.85 26.18 9.71
N LEU A 283 19.77 25.94 8.40
CA LEU A 283 20.78 26.37 7.44
C LEU A 283 20.40 27.65 6.68
N TYR A 284 19.13 28.00 6.59
CA TYR A 284 18.63 29.11 5.76
C TYR A 284 17.82 30.10 6.60
N ASP A 285 17.72 31.35 6.12
CA ASP A 285 16.87 32.37 6.74
C ASP A 285 15.42 32.18 6.24
N ILE A 286 14.52 31.77 7.14
CA ILE A 286 13.17 31.35 6.76
C ILE A 286 12.15 32.44 7.09
N VAL A 287 11.39 32.84 6.08
CA VAL A 287 10.17 33.63 6.23
C VAL A 287 8.96 32.79 5.80
N HIS A 288 7.88 32.84 6.58
CA HIS A 288 6.71 32.03 6.30
C HIS A 288 5.56 32.83 5.66
N TYR A 289 4.86 32.19 4.73
CA TYR A 289 3.51 32.58 4.33
C TYR A 289 2.47 31.64 4.94
N PHE A 290 1.22 32.12 4.95
CA PHE A 290 0.11 31.53 5.70
C PHE A 290 -1.13 31.38 4.80
N VAL A 291 -2.14 30.70 5.32
CA VAL A 291 -3.51 30.77 4.80
C VAL A 291 -4.30 31.82 5.58
N GLU A 292 -5.33 32.39 4.96
CA GLU A 292 -6.27 33.31 5.61
C GLU A 292 -7.14 32.60 6.66
N GLU A 293 -7.46 33.28 7.75
CA GLU A 293 -8.21 32.73 8.88
C GLU A 293 -9.66 32.38 8.54
N ASP A 294 -10.31 33.21 7.73
CA ASP A 294 -11.72 33.07 7.36
C ASP A 294 -11.97 32.00 6.29
N THR A 295 -11.04 31.87 5.33
CA THR A 295 -11.20 30.96 4.19
C THR A 295 -10.35 29.71 4.28
N GLY A 296 -9.29 29.70 5.11
CA GLY A 296 -8.30 28.63 5.13
C GLY A 296 -7.55 28.46 3.80
N LYS A 297 -7.48 29.50 2.97
CA LYS A 297 -6.83 29.48 1.64
C LYS A 297 -5.64 30.44 1.60
N ILE A 298 -4.68 30.15 0.73
CA ILE A 298 -3.56 31.06 0.46
C ILE A 298 -4.10 32.32 -0.24
N ASP A 299 -3.79 33.49 0.31
CA ASP A 299 -3.93 34.78 -0.39
C ASP A 299 -2.66 35.04 -1.21
N TYR A 300 -2.77 34.91 -2.53
CA TYR A 300 -1.64 35.06 -3.45
C TYR A 300 -1.17 36.51 -3.60
N ASP A 301 -2.02 37.49 -3.31
CA ASP A 301 -1.63 38.90 -3.38
C ASP A 301 -0.82 39.28 -2.15
N LYS A 302 -1.22 38.84 -0.95
CA LYS A 302 -0.39 38.95 0.26
C LYS A 302 0.92 38.19 0.13
N LEU A 303 0.91 37.00 -0.48
CA LEU A 303 2.15 36.28 -0.80
C LEU A 303 3.03 37.09 -1.76
N SER A 304 2.46 37.74 -2.78
CA SER A 304 3.21 38.59 -3.71
C SER A 304 3.86 39.77 -3.00
N GLU A 305 3.13 40.45 -2.12
CA GLU A 305 3.64 41.56 -1.31
C GLU A 305 4.78 41.11 -0.39
N LEU A 306 4.60 39.99 0.32
CA LEU A 306 5.63 39.41 1.18
C LEU A 306 6.91 39.09 0.39
N VAL A 307 6.79 38.45 -0.77
CA VAL A 307 7.95 38.09 -1.60
C VAL A 307 8.67 39.33 -2.12
N LYS A 308 7.94 40.39 -2.52
CA LYS A 308 8.53 41.67 -2.95
C LYS A 308 9.27 42.39 -1.82
N GLN A 309 8.72 42.33 -0.60
CA GLN A 309 9.34 42.90 0.58
C GLN A 309 10.61 42.13 0.96
N GLU A 310 10.50 40.80 1.06
CA GLU A 310 11.56 39.96 1.62
C GLU A 310 12.68 39.64 0.63
N LYS A 311 12.37 39.67 -0.67
CA LYS A 311 13.28 39.35 -1.79
C LYS A 311 14.06 38.04 -1.55
N PRO A 312 13.36 36.91 -1.33
CA PRO A 312 14.02 35.64 -1.06
C PRO A 312 14.84 35.17 -2.26
N ARG A 313 15.82 34.33 -1.99
CA ARG A 313 16.53 33.59 -3.05
C ARG A 313 15.69 32.44 -3.59
N LEU A 314 14.86 31.84 -2.73
CA LEU A 314 14.00 30.69 -3.05
C LEU A 314 12.58 30.90 -2.52
N LEU A 315 11.59 30.70 -3.39
CA LEU A 315 10.19 30.53 -3.02
C LEU A 315 9.84 29.04 -3.10
N VAL A 316 9.24 28.50 -2.03
CA VAL A 316 8.81 27.10 -1.96
C VAL A 316 7.28 27.01 -1.96
N ALA A 317 6.74 26.28 -2.93
CA ALA A 317 5.34 25.86 -2.95
C ALA A 317 5.22 24.36 -2.68
N GLY A 318 4.10 23.94 -2.11
CA GLY A 318 3.88 22.55 -1.71
C GLY A 318 3.45 22.45 -0.25
N ALA A 319 2.71 21.40 0.07
CA ALA A 319 2.08 21.26 1.39
C ALA A 319 1.95 19.78 1.78
N SER A 320 1.97 19.53 3.09
CA SER A 320 1.59 18.24 3.68
C SER A 320 0.14 18.18 4.12
N SER A 321 -0.48 19.34 4.36
CA SER A 321 -1.84 19.42 4.90
C SER A 321 -2.58 20.68 4.41
N TYR A 322 -2.75 20.79 3.09
CA TYR A 322 -3.54 21.81 2.42
C TYR A 322 -4.47 21.15 1.41
N SER A 323 -5.78 21.40 1.51
CA SER A 323 -6.82 20.66 0.76
C SER A 323 -7.17 21.26 -0.59
N ARG A 324 -6.58 22.41 -0.97
CA ARG A 324 -6.94 23.14 -2.19
C ARG A 324 -5.84 23.05 -3.25
N THR A 325 -6.24 23.23 -4.50
CA THR A 325 -5.30 23.31 -5.61
C THR A 325 -4.35 24.50 -5.44
N LEU A 326 -3.06 24.28 -5.70
CA LEU A 326 -2.05 25.33 -5.73
C LEU A 326 -1.94 25.93 -7.13
N ASP A 327 -1.93 27.26 -7.23
CA ASP A 327 -1.76 27.98 -8.48
C ASP A 327 -0.26 28.15 -8.78
N PHE A 328 0.32 27.14 -9.43
CA PHE A 328 1.75 27.11 -9.74
C PHE A 328 2.18 28.22 -10.71
N GLN A 329 1.27 28.67 -11.59
CA GLN A 329 1.56 29.80 -12.46
C GLN A 329 1.70 31.07 -11.63
N ARG A 330 0.77 31.32 -10.70
CA ARG A 330 0.85 32.47 -9.80
C ARG A 330 2.10 32.45 -8.92
N PHE A 331 2.50 31.29 -8.40
CA PHE A 331 3.77 31.14 -7.70
C PHE A 331 4.97 31.52 -8.58
N ARG A 332 4.97 31.16 -9.87
CA ARG A 332 6.03 31.51 -10.82
C ARG A 332 6.12 33.02 -11.04
N GLU A 333 4.98 33.66 -11.31
CA GLU A 333 4.91 35.12 -11.48
C GLU A 333 5.44 35.86 -10.25
N ILE A 334 5.09 35.39 -9.05
CA ILE A 334 5.55 35.97 -7.79
C ILE A 334 7.06 35.80 -7.64
N ALA A 335 7.60 34.61 -7.88
CA ALA A 335 9.05 34.37 -7.82
C ALA A 335 9.82 35.23 -8.84
N ASP A 336 9.32 35.35 -10.08
CA ASP A 336 9.94 36.16 -11.14
C ASP A 336 9.98 37.64 -10.80
N SER A 337 8.99 38.15 -10.06
CA SER A 337 8.92 39.57 -9.67
C SER A 337 10.13 40.07 -8.86
N VAL A 338 10.89 39.15 -8.25
CA VAL A 338 12.12 39.45 -7.50
C VAL A 338 13.33 38.63 -7.98
N GLY A 339 13.18 37.83 -9.04
CA GLY A 339 14.23 36.95 -9.53
C GLY A 339 14.58 35.77 -8.60
N ALA A 340 13.62 35.30 -7.80
CA ALA A 340 13.78 34.12 -6.95
C ALA A 340 13.66 32.82 -7.78
N TYR A 341 14.32 31.77 -7.31
CA TYR A 341 14.00 30.41 -7.78
C TYR A 341 12.64 29.97 -7.25
N LEU A 342 11.93 29.15 -8.02
CA LEU A 342 10.73 28.45 -7.57
C LEU A 342 11.03 26.97 -7.42
N MET A 343 10.92 26.47 -6.20
CA MET A 343 10.90 25.03 -5.93
C MET A 343 9.47 24.61 -5.58
N VAL A 344 9.01 23.51 -6.16
CA VAL A 344 7.72 22.90 -5.79
C VAL A 344 7.94 21.52 -5.20
N ASP A 345 7.48 21.30 -3.97
CA ASP A 345 7.38 19.96 -3.38
C ASP A 345 5.99 19.40 -3.62
N MET A 346 5.86 18.49 -4.58
CA MET A 346 4.59 17.87 -4.94
C MET A 346 4.35 16.51 -4.26
N ALA A 347 5.12 16.17 -3.21
CA ALA A 347 5.12 14.84 -2.58
C ALA A 347 3.74 14.22 -2.35
N HIS A 348 2.80 15.02 -1.84
CA HIS A 348 1.45 14.58 -1.51
C HIS A 348 0.55 14.36 -2.75
N ILE A 349 0.74 15.16 -3.80
CA ILE A 349 -0.13 15.19 -4.99
C ILE A 349 0.51 14.54 -6.22
N ALA A 350 1.70 13.93 -6.11
CA ALA A 350 2.45 13.41 -7.25
C ALA A 350 1.68 12.38 -8.08
N GLY A 351 0.91 11.49 -7.44
CA GLY A 351 0.03 10.57 -8.15
C GLY A 351 -1.14 11.26 -8.84
N LEU A 352 -1.67 12.33 -8.25
CA LEU A 352 -2.75 13.13 -8.87
C LEU A 352 -2.24 13.90 -10.09
N VAL A 353 -1.02 14.45 -10.01
CA VAL A 353 -0.36 15.09 -11.15
C VAL A 353 -0.10 14.07 -12.25
N ALA A 354 0.47 12.91 -11.91
CA ALA A 354 0.72 11.82 -12.86
C ALA A 354 -0.57 11.30 -13.53
N GLY A 355 -1.66 11.19 -12.77
CA GLY A 355 -2.97 10.75 -13.25
C GLY A 355 -3.80 11.83 -13.95
N GLY A 356 -3.36 13.09 -13.95
CA GLY A 356 -4.06 14.22 -14.58
C GLY A 356 -5.16 14.87 -13.73
N SER A 357 -5.35 14.45 -12.47
CA SER A 357 -6.36 14.98 -11.54
C SER A 357 -5.89 16.20 -10.72
N HIS A 358 -4.68 16.70 -10.98
CA HIS A 358 -4.15 17.93 -10.39
C HIS A 358 -3.23 18.64 -11.41
N PRO A 359 -3.21 19.99 -11.45
CA PRO A 359 -2.27 20.73 -12.30
C PRO A 359 -0.81 20.33 -12.08
N SER A 360 -0.03 20.29 -13.16
CA SER A 360 1.41 19.98 -13.09
C SER A 360 2.23 21.22 -12.73
N PRO A 361 3.16 21.13 -11.75
CA PRO A 361 4.08 22.22 -11.43
C PRO A 361 5.29 22.28 -12.37
N VAL A 362 5.55 21.22 -13.15
CA VAL A 362 6.78 21.06 -13.96
C VAL A 362 7.04 22.20 -14.94
N PRO A 363 6.04 22.74 -15.67
CA PRO A 363 6.27 23.87 -16.57
C PRO A 363 6.73 25.16 -15.87
N TYR A 364 6.36 25.32 -14.59
CA TYR A 364 6.52 26.57 -13.85
C TYR A 364 7.77 26.55 -12.97
N ALA A 365 8.00 25.46 -12.25
CA ALA A 365 9.08 25.35 -11.28
C ALA A 365 10.48 25.34 -11.94
N ASP A 366 11.48 25.79 -11.20
CA ASP A 366 12.88 25.54 -11.53
C ASP A 366 13.27 24.10 -11.17
N ILE A 367 12.85 23.65 -10.00
CA ILE A 367 12.97 22.27 -9.51
C ILE A 367 11.64 21.83 -8.90
N VAL A 368 11.19 20.62 -9.25
CA VAL A 368 10.10 19.92 -8.58
C VAL A 368 10.68 18.74 -7.81
N THR A 369 10.40 18.66 -6.52
CA THR A 369 10.72 17.49 -5.70
C THR A 369 9.48 16.70 -5.37
N THR A 370 9.63 15.42 -5.13
CA THR A 370 8.53 14.58 -4.69
C THR A 370 8.99 13.33 -3.94
N THR A 371 8.06 12.71 -3.22
CA THR A 371 8.17 11.33 -2.75
C THR A 371 7.49 10.37 -3.72
N THR A 372 7.88 9.10 -3.68
CA THR A 372 7.33 8.09 -4.59
C THR A 372 6.25 7.18 -3.98
N HIS A 373 6.03 7.21 -2.66
CA HIS A 373 5.16 6.25 -1.93
C HIS A 373 3.74 6.71 -1.62
N LYS A 374 3.43 8.02 -1.71
CA LYS A 374 2.12 8.56 -1.31
C LYS A 374 1.05 8.26 -2.36
N THR A 375 0.42 9.29 -2.92
CA THR A 375 -0.52 9.13 -4.04
C THR A 375 0.12 8.46 -5.27
N LEU A 376 1.45 8.49 -5.42
CA LEU A 376 2.15 7.82 -6.52
C LEU A 376 2.32 6.30 -6.34
N ARG A 377 2.05 5.77 -5.13
CA ARG A 377 1.92 4.33 -4.84
C ARG A 377 3.16 3.47 -5.14
N GLY A 378 4.33 4.08 -5.22
CA GLY A 378 5.62 3.42 -5.40
C GLY A 378 6.32 3.09 -4.07
N PRO A 379 7.63 2.76 -4.13
CA PRO A 379 8.41 2.46 -2.93
C PRO A 379 8.67 3.75 -2.12
N ARG A 380 9.18 3.59 -0.88
CA ARG A 380 9.75 4.74 -0.16
C ARG A 380 11.00 5.24 -0.90
N GLY A 381 11.04 6.55 -1.14
CA GLY A 381 12.10 7.18 -1.93
C GLY A 381 11.73 8.61 -2.34
N GLY A 382 12.71 9.37 -2.82
CA GLY A 382 12.52 10.69 -3.41
C GLY A 382 12.80 10.72 -4.92
N LEU A 383 12.36 11.79 -5.57
CA LEU A 383 12.58 12.10 -6.98
C LEU A 383 12.76 13.61 -7.11
N ILE A 384 13.70 14.04 -7.95
CA ILE A 384 13.89 15.44 -8.32
C ILE A 384 13.70 15.55 -9.83
N LEU A 385 12.82 16.44 -10.26
CA LEU A 385 12.60 16.82 -11.64
C LEU A 385 13.07 18.26 -11.82
N CYS A 386 13.73 18.58 -12.94
CA CYS A 386 14.15 19.95 -13.18
C CYS A 386 14.29 20.26 -14.67
N LYS A 387 14.42 21.57 -14.96
CA LYS A 387 14.82 22.06 -16.28
C LYS A 387 16.27 21.63 -16.56
N ALA A 388 16.62 21.37 -17.81
CA ALA A 388 17.92 20.86 -18.24
C ALA A 388 19.10 21.72 -17.74
N LYS A 389 18.91 23.04 -17.66
CA LYS A 389 19.92 23.97 -17.14
C LYS A 389 20.34 23.72 -15.68
N TYR A 390 19.53 22.99 -14.90
CA TYR A 390 19.82 22.65 -13.50
C TYR A 390 20.27 21.19 -13.31
N ALA A 391 20.28 20.36 -14.36
CA ALA A 391 20.55 18.92 -14.26
C ALA A 391 21.89 18.62 -13.58
N ALA A 392 22.98 19.25 -14.03
CA ALA A 392 24.31 19.05 -13.46
C ALA A 392 24.41 19.50 -11.99
N ALA A 393 23.69 20.56 -11.59
CA ALA A 393 23.67 21.04 -10.21
C ALA A 393 22.91 20.08 -9.29
N VAL A 394 21.75 19.59 -9.75
CA VAL A 394 20.96 18.58 -9.03
C VAL A 394 21.74 17.28 -8.87
N ASP A 395 22.33 16.78 -9.94
CA ASP A 395 23.08 15.52 -9.91
C ASP A 395 24.28 15.63 -8.97
N LYS A 396 25.05 16.72 -9.06
CA LYS A 396 26.17 16.97 -8.14
C LYS A 396 25.72 17.11 -6.68
N ALA A 397 24.56 17.73 -6.43
CA ALA A 397 24.01 17.88 -5.10
C ALA A 397 23.61 16.55 -4.48
N VAL A 398 22.97 15.65 -5.25
CA VAL A 398 22.64 14.31 -4.78
C VAL A 398 23.90 13.49 -4.56
N PHE A 399 24.78 13.39 -5.57
CA PHE A 399 26.04 12.69 -5.50
C PHE A 399 27.13 13.44 -6.30
N PRO A 400 28.31 13.70 -5.73
CA PRO A 400 28.81 13.25 -4.42
C PRO A 400 28.45 14.19 -3.25
N GLY A 401 27.53 15.14 -3.44
CA GLY A 401 27.23 16.17 -2.45
C GLY A 401 26.68 15.64 -1.11
N LEU A 402 25.55 14.92 -1.16
CA LEU A 402 24.78 14.55 0.04
C LEU A 402 24.70 13.04 0.30
N GLN A 403 24.70 12.22 -0.75
CA GLN A 403 24.56 10.78 -0.66
C GLN A 403 25.82 10.07 -1.17
N GLY A 404 25.99 8.80 -0.78
CA GLY A 404 26.96 7.87 -1.38
C GLY A 404 26.30 7.01 -2.48
N GLY A 405 26.56 5.70 -2.46
CA GLY A 405 25.95 4.76 -3.41
C GLY A 405 24.41 4.78 -3.44
N PRO A 406 23.78 4.78 -4.63
CA PRO A 406 22.32 4.77 -4.75
C PRO A 406 21.72 3.43 -4.31
N LEU A 407 20.50 3.48 -3.77
CA LEU A 407 19.72 2.29 -3.43
C LEU A 407 19.10 1.71 -4.71
N VAL A 408 19.86 0.88 -5.44
CA VAL A 408 19.47 0.39 -6.79
C VAL A 408 18.14 -0.39 -6.76
N HIS A 409 17.87 -1.17 -5.70
CA HIS A 409 16.60 -1.87 -5.51
C HIS A 409 15.41 -0.89 -5.41
N ALA A 410 15.58 0.24 -4.72
CA ALA A 410 14.57 1.29 -4.66
C ALA A 410 14.42 2.01 -6.01
N VAL A 411 15.51 2.22 -6.76
CA VAL A 411 15.44 2.76 -8.13
C VAL A 411 14.66 1.82 -9.07
N ALA A 412 14.90 0.51 -8.96
CA ALA A 412 14.16 -0.50 -9.71
C ALA A 412 12.67 -0.49 -9.37
N ALA A 413 12.34 -0.46 -8.07
CA ALA A 413 10.97 -0.36 -7.60
C ALA A 413 10.27 0.94 -8.05
N LYS A 414 10.99 2.08 -8.08
CA LYS A 414 10.48 3.33 -8.67
C LYS A 414 10.18 3.17 -10.16
N ALA A 415 11.05 2.49 -10.92
CA ALA A 415 10.82 2.24 -12.33
C ALA A 415 9.52 1.45 -12.56
N VAL A 416 9.24 0.44 -11.74
CA VAL A 416 7.97 -0.32 -11.77
C VAL A 416 6.79 0.60 -11.48
N ALA A 417 6.84 1.35 -10.38
CA ALA A 417 5.78 2.27 -10.00
C ALA A 417 5.47 3.33 -11.07
N PHE A 418 6.51 3.89 -11.71
CA PHE A 418 6.31 4.86 -12.80
C PHE A 418 5.62 4.23 -14.01
N ARG A 419 5.93 2.96 -14.33
CA ARG A 419 5.25 2.25 -15.40
C ARG A 419 3.77 2.00 -15.08
N GLU A 420 3.46 1.67 -13.84
CA GLU A 420 2.07 1.54 -13.38
C GLU A 420 1.33 2.88 -13.48
N ALA A 421 1.99 3.96 -13.07
CA ALA A 421 1.44 5.32 -13.09
C ALA A 421 1.12 5.84 -14.50
N MET A 422 1.73 5.28 -15.54
CA MET A 422 1.45 5.61 -16.95
C MET A 422 0.17 4.94 -17.51
N THR A 423 -0.47 4.06 -16.76
CA THR A 423 -1.63 3.30 -17.25
C THR A 423 -2.95 4.06 -17.13
N GLU A 424 -3.92 3.74 -17.99
CA GLU A 424 -5.30 4.26 -17.88
C GLU A 424 -5.97 3.88 -16.56
N GLY A 425 -5.62 2.72 -15.99
CA GLY A 425 -6.09 2.32 -14.67
C GLY A 425 -5.62 3.26 -13.57
N PHE A 426 -4.39 3.78 -13.67
CA PHE A 426 -3.86 4.73 -12.70
C PHE A 426 -4.50 6.12 -12.80
N LYS A 427 -4.84 6.57 -14.02
CA LYS A 427 -5.62 7.81 -14.21
C LYS A 427 -6.99 7.72 -13.52
N LYS A 428 -7.71 6.62 -13.74
CA LYS A 428 -8.99 6.34 -13.05
C LYS A 428 -8.82 6.29 -11.53
N TYR A 429 -7.76 5.67 -11.04
CA TYR A 429 -7.41 5.68 -9.62
C TYR A 429 -7.25 7.12 -9.09
N ALA A 430 -6.47 7.97 -9.77
CA ALA A 430 -6.25 9.36 -9.34
C ALA A 430 -7.55 10.18 -9.32
N GLU A 431 -8.43 10.00 -10.31
CA GLU A 431 -9.77 10.61 -10.31
C GLU A 431 -10.61 10.15 -9.11
N MET A 432 -10.64 8.84 -8.85
CA MET A 432 -11.39 8.27 -7.74
C MET A 432 -10.88 8.73 -6.38
N VAL A 433 -9.56 8.89 -6.21
CA VAL A 433 -8.97 9.42 -4.97
C VAL A 433 -9.56 10.80 -4.64
N VAL A 434 -9.63 11.71 -5.61
CA VAL A 434 -10.17 13.06 -5.43
C VAL A 434 -11.68 13.01 -5.16
N LYS A 435 -12.44 12.21 -5.93
CA LYS A 435 -13.89 12.04 -5.73
C LYS A 435 -14.21 11.50 -4.34
N ASN A 436 -13.51 10.46 -3.91
CA ASN A 436 -13.67 9.86 -2.59
C ASN A 436 -13.37 10.88 -1.48
N ALA A 437 -12.30 11.67 -1.60
CA ALA A 437 -11.96 12.69 -0.60
C ALA A 437 -13.02 13.79 -0.53
N ALA A 438 -13.51 14.25 -1.69
CA ALA A 438 -14.59 15.23 -1.77
C ALA A 438 -15.90 14.68 -1.16
N ARG A 439 -16.22 13.41 -1.41
CA ARG A 439 -17.39 12.72 -0.87
C ARG A 439 -17.34 12.65 0.66
N MET A 440 -16.22 12.22 1.23
CA MET A 440 -16.05 12.18 2.69
C MET A 440 -16.17 13.58 3.31
N ALA A 441 -15.51 14.58 2.71
CA ALA A 441 -15.60 15.96 3.17
C ALA A 441 -17.05 16.50 3.15
N GLU A 442 -17.82 16.18 2.11
CA GLU A 442 -19.24 16.52 2.02
C GLU A 442 -20.07 15.83 3.10
N GLY A 443 -19.83 14.53 3.35
CA GLY A 443 -20.49 13.76 4.40
C GLY A 443 -20.29 14.36 5.78
N PHE A 444 -19.06 14.71 6.14
CA PHE A 444 -18.76 15.38 7.41
C PHE A 444 -19.42 16.77 7.52
N LYS A 445 -19.42 17.56 6.44
CA LYS A 445 -20.13 18.84 6.43
C LYS A 445 -21.63 18.69 6.64
N LYS A 446 -22.26 17.68 6.02
CA LYS A 446 -23.69 17.38 6.21
C LYS A 446 -24.01 16.99 7.66
N ALA A 447 -23.07 16.33 8.34
CA ALA A 447 -23.15 16.03 9.77
C ALA A 447 -22.78 17.22 10.68
N GLY A 448 -22.49 18.40 10.12
CA GLY A 448 -22.18 19.62 10.85
C GLY A 448 -20.77 19.68 11.42
N TYR A 449 -19.80 18.95 10.85
CA TYR A 449 -18.39 19.10 11.21
C TYR A 449 -17.73 20.19 10.35
N ASP A 450 -16.76 20.88 10.96
CA ASP A 450 -16.01 21.94 10.30
C ASP A 450 -14.89 21.35 9.45
N VAL A 451 -15.04 21.42 8.13
CA VAL A 451 -13.99 21.02 7.19
C VAL A 451 -13.19 22.26 6.80
N VAL A 452 -11.89 22.27 7.12
CA VAL A 452 -11.00 23.40 6.84
C VAL A 452 -11.02 23.70 5.33
N SER A 453 -11.03 25.00 5.02
CA SER A 453 -11.18 25.52 3.66
C SER A 453 -12.49 25.16 2.95
N GLY A 454 -13.46 24.54 3.65
CA GLY A 454 -14.81 24.22 3.18
C GLY A 454 -14.95 22.93 2.37
N GLY A 455 -13.91 22.09 2.25
CA GLY A 455 -13.85 20.90 1.38
C GLY A 455 -12.44 20.61 0.87
N THR A 456 -12.34 19.87 -0.23
CA THR A 456 -11.04 19.52 -0.87
C THR A 456 -11.13 19.45 -2.39
N ASP A 457 -9.99 19.73 -3.04
CA ASP A 457 -9.74 19.58 -4.48
C ASP A 457 -8.65 18.52 -4.73
N ASN A 458 -8.22 17.79 -3.69
CA ASN A 458 -7.16 16.78 -3.77
C ASN A 458 -7.49 15.54 -2.92
N HIS A 459 -6.49 14.76 -2.52
CA HIS A 459 -6.67 13.46 -1.85
C HIS A 459 -6.88 13.55 -0.33
N LEU A 460 -6.88 14.75 0.25
CA LEU A 460 -6.96 14.93 1.70
C LEU A 460 -7.82 16.13 2.10
N PHE A 461 -8.26 16.13 3.36
CA PHE A 461 -8.84 17.29 4.01
C PHE A 461 -8.54 17.28 5.51
N LEU A 462 -8.74 18.43 6.14
CA LEU A 462 -8.64 18.60 7.58
C LEU A 462 -10.03 18.80 8.16
N LEU A 463 -10.26 18.16 9.30
CA LEU A 463 -11.48 18.29 10.07
C LEU A 463 -11.13 18.95 11.40
N ASP A 464 -11.68 20.13 11.63
CA ASP A 464 -11.56 20.86 12.89
C ASP A 464 -12.62 20.34 13.86
N LEU A 465 -12.15 19.86 15.01
CA LEU A 465 -12.97 19.24 16.04
C LEU A 465 -13.27 20.21 17.20
N SER A 466 -12.77 21.44 17.12
CA SER A 466 -12.91 22.45 18.18
C SER A 466 -14.37 22.74 18.53
N SER A 467 -15.26 22.83 17.55
CA SER A 467 -16.70 23.06 17.75
C SER A 467 -17.41 21.89 18.44
N ARG A 468 -16.78 20.71 18.47
CA ARG A 468 -17.26 19.51 19.16
C ARG A 468 -16.61 19.31 20.53
N GLY A 469 -15.66 20.17 20.92
CA GLY A 469 -14.92 20.03 22.17
C GLY A 469 -14.00 18.79 22.21
N ILE A 470 -13.64 18.25 21.05
CA ILE A 470 -12.79 17.06 20.91
C ILE A 470 -11.39 17.51 20.45
N THR A 471 -10.35 16.98 21.07
CA THR A 471 -8.97 17.21 20.61
C THR A 471 -8.57 16.21 19.53
N GLY A 472 -7.64 16.58 18.67
CA GLY A 472 -7.09 15.69 17.65
C GLY A 472 -6.48 14.42 18.25
N ASP A 473 -5.76 14.53 19.37
CA ASP A 473 -5.19 13.38 20.09
C ASP A 473 -6.26 12.42 20.64
N ALA A 474 -7.35 12.93 21.19
CA ALA A 474 -8.44 12.09 21.69
C ALA A 474 -9.17 11.39 20.53
N ALA A 475 -9.44 12.11 19.45
CA ALA A 475 -10.06 11.56 18.24
C ALA A 475 -9.19 10.47 17.59
N GLU A 476 -7.91 10.75 17.35
CA GLU A 476 -6.95 9.80 16.77
C GLU A 476 -6.94 8.49 17.56
N LYS A 477 -6.82 8.56 18.89
CA LYS A 477 -6.76 7.37 19.75
C LYS A 477 -8.07 6.58 19.78
N SER A 478 -9.22 7.25 19.80
CA SER A 478 -10.53 6.58 19.78
C SER A 478 -10.80 5.90 18.43
N LEU A 479 -10.51 6.59 17.32
CA LEU A 479 -10.66 6.04 15.99
C LEU A 479 -9.73 4.83 15.79
N ASP A 480 -8.48 4.90 16.25
CA ASP A 480 -7.53 3.80 16.13
C ASP A 480 -7.97 2.55 16.91
N ARG A 481 -8.50 2.71 18.14
CA ARG A 481 -9.11 1.60 18.89
C ARG A 481 -10.31 0.99 18.19
N ALA A 482 -11.04 1.78 17.41
CA ALA A 482 -12.16 1.35 16.58
C ALA A 482 -11.72 0.78 15.20
N GLY A 483 -10.42 0.65 14.93
CA GLY A 483 -9.89 0.11 13.67
C GLY A 483 -9.81 1.13 12.52
N ILE A 484 -9.94 2.42 12.81
CA ILE A 484 -9.83 3.51 11.83
C ILE A 484 -8.58 4.33 12.13
N THR A 485 -7.51 4.12 11.38
CA THR A 485 -6.23 4.80 11.60
C THR A 485 -6.19 6.12 10.82
N CYS A 486 -6.06 7.24 11.52
CA CYS A 486 -5.78 8.56 10.94
C CYS A 486 -4.67 9.26 11.76
N ASN A 487 -4.39 10.54 11.49
CA ASN A 487 -3.45 11.31 12.31
C ASN A 487 -4.09 12.60 12.84
N LYS A 488 -3.84 12.91 14.11
CA LYS A 488 -4.06 14.25 14.67
C LYS A 488 -3.23 15.25 13.88
N ASN A 489 -3.77 16.44 13.71
CA ASN A 489 -3.14 17.46 12.90
C ASN A 489 -3.55 18.84 13.40
N ALA A 490 -2.59 19.77 13.43
CA ALA A 490 -2.92 21.16 13.67
C ALA A 490 -3.82 21.68 12.54
N VAL A 491 -4.80 22.50 12.90
CA VAL A 491 -5.56 23.31 11.93
C VAL A 491 -4.92 24.70 11.82
N PRO A 492 -5.15 25.47 10.74
CA PRO A 492 -4.68 26.86 10.70
C PRO A 492 -5.14 27.63 11.94
N TYR A 493 -4.24 28.41 12.55
CA TYR A 493 -4.51 29.18 13.78
C TYR A 493 -4.91 28.32 15.01
N ASP A 494 -4.46 27.07 15.05
CA ASP A 494 -4.68 26.16 16.18
C ASP A 494 -4.25 26.80 17.53
N LYS A 495 -5.13 26.69 18.53
CA LYS A 495 -4.87 27.18 19.90
C LYS A 495 -4.24 26.10 20.78
N LEU A 496 -4.28 24.84 20.35
CA LEU A 496 -3.74 23.70 21.09
C LEU A 496 -2.29 23.41 20.67
N PRO A 497 -1.48 22.84 21.58
CA PRO A 497 -0.10 22.51 21.27
C PRO A 497 -0.01 21.38 20.22
N PRO A 498 1.09 21.28 19.45
CA PRO A 498 1.28 20.25 18.41
C PRO A 498 1.18 18.79 18.90
N THR A 499 1.31 18.55 20.19
CA THR A 499 1.15 17.21 20.80
C THR A 499 -0.30 16.82 21.03
N VAL A 500 -1.24 17.78 20.96
CA VAL A 500 -2.68 17.58 21.22
C VAL A 500 -3.51 17.91 19.98
N THR A 501 -3.34 19.10 19.41
CA THR A 501 -4.02 19.65 18.21
C THR A 501 -5.55 19.72 18.28
N SER A 502 -6.14 20.57 17.47
CA SER A 502 -7.61 20.74 17.37
C SER A 502 -8.27 19.89 16.27
N GLY A 503 -7.50 19.21 15.41
CA GLY A 503 -8.07 18.51 14.27
C GLY A 503 -7.45 17.16 13.95
N ILE A 504 -8.01 16.53 12.95
CA ILE A 504 -7.49 15.30 12.33
C ILE A 504 -7.35 15.52 10.82
N ARG A 505 -6.36 14.84 10.23
CA ARG A 505 -6.14 14.82 8.78
C ARG A 505 -6.58 13.49 8.22
N ILE A 506 -7.41 13.56 7.18
CA ILE A 506 -8.03 12.40 6.53
C ILE A 506 -7.60 12.40 5.07
N GLY A 507 -7.18 11.24 4.56
CA GLY A 507 -6.91 11.04 3.15
C GLY A 507 -7.40 9.69 2.65
N THR A 508 -7.75 9.64 1.36
CA THR A 508 -8.38 8.51 0.69
C THR A 508 -7.49 7.60 -0.19
N PRO A 509 -6.16 7.79 -0.36
CA PRO A 509 -5.36 6.95 -1.27
C PRO A 509 -5.44 5.44 -1.01
N ILE A 510 -5.31 4.98 0.25
CA ILE A 510 -5.34 3.55 0.58
C ILE A 510 -6.70 2.93 0.26
N LEU A 511 -7.78 3.54 0.75
CA LEU A 511 -9.13 3.01 0.54
C LEU A 511 -9.44 2.88 -0.94
N THR A 512 -9.05 3.89 -1.73
CA THR A 512 -9.20 3.87 -3.19
C THR A 512 -8.34 2.78 -3.84
N THR A 513 -7.10 2.57 -3.36
CA THR A 513 -6.22 1.47 -3.82
C THR A 513 -6.82 0.09 -3.54
N ARG A 514 -7.52 -0.08 -2.40
CA ARG A 514 -8.25 -1.31 -2.05
C ARG A 514 -9.51 -1.53 -2.90
N GLY A 515 -9.93 -0.53 -3.68
CA GLY A 515 -11.11 -0.59 -4.55
C GLY A 515 -12.39 0.02 -3.97
N MET A 516 -12.31 0.70 -2.83
CA MET A 516 -13.46 1.38 -2.22
C MET A 516 -13.84 2.65 -3.01
N GLY A 517 -15.14 2.84 -3.26
CA GLY A 517 -15.73 3.98 -3.95
C GLY A 517 -16.53 4.91 -3.03
N GLU A 518 -17.39 5.73 -3.62
CA GLU A 518 -18.13 6.78 -2.91
C GLU A 518 -19.12 6.22 -1.86
N GLU A 519 -19.75 5.07 -2.12
CA GLU A 519 -20.67 4.41 -1.18
C GLU A 519 -19.93 3.94 0.08
N GLU A 520 -18.75 3.35 -0.10
CA GLU A 520 -17.90 2.98 1.04
C GLU A 520 -17.40 4.22 1.80
N MET A 521 -17.13 5.34 1.10
CA MET A 521 -16.75 6.59 1.77
C MET A 521 -17.85 7.09 2.70
N ASP A 522 -19.12 7.02 2.28
CA ASP A 522 -20.25 7.37 3.14
C ASP A 522 -20.30 6.48 4.37
N ARG A 523 -20.11 5.16 4.19
CA ARG A 523 -20.08 4.22 5.31
C ARG A 523 -18.94 4.49 6.28
N VAL A 524 -17.75 4.81 5.77
CA VAL A 524 -16.59 5.19 6.61
C VAL A 524 -16.89 6.46 7.41
N VAL A 525 -17.49 7.48 6.79
CA VAL A 525 -17.90 8.71 7.48
C VAL A 525 -18.89 8.41 8.61
N GLU A 526 -19.90 7.57 8.38
CA GLU A 526 -20.85 7.15 9.43
C GLU A 526 -20.14 6.49 10.61
N LEU A 527 -19.21 5.57 10.35
CA LEU A 527 -18.45 4.87 11.38
C LEU A 527 -17.56 5.85 12.17
N MET A 528 -16.89 6.78 11.49
CA MET A 528 -16.09 7.81 12.14
C MET A 528 -16.94 8.72 13.03
N ILE A 529 -18.10 9.18 12.54
CA ILE A 529 -19.01 10.03 13.33
C ILE A 529 -19.48 9.30 14.59
N ARG A 530 -19.87 8.02 14.49
CA ARG A 530 -20.26 7.22 15.66
C ARG A 530 -19.18 7.21 16.75
N VAL A 531 -17.91 7.08 16.36
CA VAL A 531 -16.77 7.13 17.29
C VAL A 531 -16.54 8.54 17.83
N LEU A 532 -16.57 9.57 16.97
CA LEU A 532 -16.35 10.96 17.37
C LEU A 532 -17.44 11.49 18.32
N GLU A 533 -18.68 11.03 18.19
CA GLU A 533 -19.77 11.38 19.12
C GLU A 533 -19.66 10.66 20.47
N ASN A 534 -18.84 9.60 20.57
CA ASN A 534 -18.68 8.73 21.74
C ASN A 534 -17.21 8.49 22.07
N VAL A 535 -16.37 9.53 21.97
CA VAL A 535 -14.92 9.43 22.22
C VAL A 535 -14.65 8.83 23.60
N GLY A 536 -13.90 7.73 23.61
CA GLY A 536 -13.53 6.99 24.83
C GLY A 536 -14.53 5.90 25.26
N ASP A 537 -15.67 5.74 24.58
CA ASP A 537 -16.60 4.65 24.86
C ASP A 537 -16.13 3.33 24.22
N ALA A 538 -15.56 2.46 25.07
CA ALA A 538 -15.03 1.18 24.64
C ALA A 538 -16.07 0.24 23.99
N LYS A 539 -17.37 0.36 24.32
CA LYS A 539 -18.42 -0.47 23.70
C LYS A 539 -18.72 0.00 22.29
N VAL A 540 -18.80 1.30 22.07
CA VAL A 540 -19.00 1.88 20.72
C VAL A 540 -17.79 1.58 19.85
N GLU A 541 -16.57 1.78 20.38
CA GLU A 541 -15.33 1.50 19.65
C GLU A 541 -15.21 0.03 19.24
N ALA A 542 -15.53 -0.92 20.15
CA ALA A 542 -15.51 -2.35 19.84
C ALA A 542 -16.55 -2.72 18.76
N SER A 543 -17.76 -2.18 18.84
CA SER A 543 -18.81 -2.42 17.83
C SER A 543 -18.41 -1.84 16.46
N VAL A 544 -17.85 -0.63 16.43
CA VAL A 544 -17.36 -0.04 15.17
C VAL A 544 -16.20 -0.84 14.60
N ARG A 545 -15.31 -1.38 15.44
CA ARG A 545 -14.21 -2.24 14.98
C ARG A 545 -14.70 -3.49 14.26
N GLU A 546 -15.79 -4.11 14.73
CA GLU A 546 -16.40 -5.25 14.04
C GLU A 546 -16.97 -4.85 12.67
N ASP A 547 -17.66 -3.70 12.60
CA ASP A 547 -18.19 -3.14 11.36
C ASP A 547 -17.06 -2.80 10.36
N VAL A 548 -15.97 -2.21 10.85
CA VAL A 548 -14.76 -1.90 10.07
C VAL A 548 -14.14 -3.17 9.50
N ALA A 549 -13.91 -4.20 10.33
CA ALA A 549 -13.35 -5.46 9.88
C ALA A 549 -14.26 -6.15 8.85
N ALA A 550 -15.59 -6.04 9.00
CA ALA A 550 -16.55 -6.57 8.03
C ALA A 550 -16.52 -5.83 6.68
N LEU A 551 -16.35 -4.50 6.70
CA LEU A 551 -16.17 -3.71 5.48
C LEU A 551 -14.84 -4.07 4.80
N CYS A 552 -13.75 -4.09 5.56
CA CYS A 552 -12.42 -4.43 5.08
C CYS A 552 -12.34 -5.81 4.39
N ARG A 553 -13.03 -6.84 4.92
CA ARG A 553 -13.08 -8.19 4.31
C ARG A 553 -13.66 -8.22 2.90
N GLN A 554 -14.45 -7.22 2.51
CA GLN A 554 -15.01 -7.11 1.16
C GLN A 554 -13.99 -6.55 0.15
N PHE A 555 -12.92 -5.90 0.65
CA PHE A 555 -11.87 -5.25 -0.14
C PHE A 555 -10.47 -5.74 0.27
N PRO A 556 -10.18 -7.05 0.11
CA PRO A 556 -8.86 -7.59 0.44
C PRO A 556 -7.80 -7.07 -0.55
N PHE A 557 -6.59 -6.78 -0.05
CA PHE A 557 -5.48 -6.35 -0.90
C PHE A 557 -4.28 -7.31 -0.79
N TYR A 558 -3.71 -7.41 0.41
CA TYR A 558 -2.63 -8.30 0.78
C TYR A 558 -3.09 -9.57 1.51
N ALA A 559 -4.40 -9.85 1.59
CA ALA A 559 -4.91 -11.02 2.32
C ALA A 559 -4.27 -12.37 1.92
N HIS A 560 -3.72 -12.47 0.71
CA HIS A 560 -3.02 -13.67 0.25
C HIS A 560 -1.62 -13.84 0.87
N PHE A 561 -1.02 -12.80 1.44
CA PHE A 561 0.21 -12.89 2.25
C PHE A 561 -0.05 -13.46 3.65
N LEU A 562 -1.30 -13.48 4.11
CA LEU A 562 -1.72 -14.13 5.36
C LEU A 562 -2.05 -15.61 5.17
N ALA A 563 -1.92 -16.13 3.94
CA ALA A 563 -2.17 -17.53 3.64
C ALA A 563 -0.96 -18.35 4.08
N ASP A 564 -0.96 -18.77 5.34
CA ASP A 564 -0.07 -19.79 5.89
C ASP A 564 -0.52 -21.21 5.51
#